data_AF-A0A101ER82-F1
#
_entry.id   AF-A0A101ER82-F1
#
_cell.length_a   1.000
_cell.length_b   1.000
_cell.length_c   1.000
_cell.angle_alpha   90.00
_cell.angle_beta   90.00
_cell.angle_gamma   90.00
#
_symmetry.space_group_name_H-M   'P 1'
#
loop_
_entity.id
_entity.type
_entity.pdbx_description
1 polymer ?
#
loop_
_entity_poly.entity_id
_entity_poly.type
_entity_poly.pdbx_seq_one_letter_code
_entity_poly.pdbx_strand_id
1 'polypeptide(L)'
;MKRSFFWISVVLVVVMFSTVFGQEKVADPVFSIPGGTYDSPQRVRLSTATEGAVIYYTVDGSDPLTSPTRNRYIWSITVNQTMTIKAVAVKEGMNPSNVVEQT
;
A
#
# COMPACT_ATOMS: atom_id res chain seq x y z
N MET A 1 14.95 -42.26 -57.07
CA MET A 1 13.55 -42.62 -56.71
C MET A 1 13.29 -42.14 -55.30
N LYS A 2 12.23 -41.31 -55.16
CA LYS A 2 11.50 -40.84 -53.95
C LYS A 2 12.28 -40.15 -52.81
N ARG A 3 12.31 -38.81 -52.92
CA ARG A 3 12.37 -37.85 -51.82
C ARG A 3 11.09 -37.96 -50.97
N SER A 4 11.18 -37.87 -49.64
CA SER A 4 10.05 -37.51 -48.78
C SER A 4 10.53 -36.95 -47.43
N PHE A 5 10.15 -35.70 -47.18
CA PHE A 5 10.21 -34.98 -45.89
C PHE A 5 8.90 -35.20 -45.10
N PHE A 6 8.87 -34.70 -43.85
CA PHE A 6 7.75 -34.60 -42.89
C PHE A 6 7.47 -35.87 -42.06
N TRP A 7 7.48 -35.81 -40.72
CA TRP A 7 6.59 -34.98 -39.92
C TRP A 7 7.27 -34.18 -38.79
N ILE A 8 6.78 -32.96 -38.60
CA ILE A 8 7.06 -32.02 -37.53
C ILE A 8 6.65 -32.64 -36.18
N SER A 9 7.61 -32.92 -35.30
CA SER A 9 7.33 -33.01 -33.86
C SER A 9 7.49 -31.63 -33.25
N VAL A 10 6.41 -30.83 -33.32
CA VAL A 10 6.17 -29.74 -32.38
C VAL A 10 5.92 -30.40 -31.02
N VAL A 11 6.99 -30.65 -30.28
CA VAL A 11 6.87 -30.77 -28.82
C VAL A 11 6.79 -29.35 -28.32
N LEU A 12 5.56 -28.85 -28.29
CA LEU A 12 5.19 -27.63 -27.59
C LEU A 12 5.59 -27.83 -26.13
N VAL A 13 6.77 -27.37 -25.75
CA VAL A 13 7.00 -26.98 -24.36
C VAL A 13 6.17 -25.72 -24.19
N VAL A 14 4.87 -25.88 -23.89
CA VAL A 14 4.17 -24.85 -23.14
C VAL A 14 4.90 -24.83 -21.82
N VAL A 15 5.90 -23.96 -21.71
CA VAL A 15 6.29 -23.46 -20.41
C VAL A 15 4.98 -22.92 -19.86
N MET A 16 4.39 -23.62 -18.89
CA MET A 16 3.28 -23.11 -18.09
C MET A 16 3.84 -21.91 -17.34
N PHE A 17 3.99 -20.80 -18.05
CA PHE A 17 4.22 -19.48 -17.50
C PHE A 17 2.87 -19.11 -16.90
N SER A 18 2.57 -19.70 -15.74
CA SER A 18 1.53 -19.20 -14.88
C SER A 18 2.01 -17.83 -14.45
N THR A 19 1.75 -16.81 -15.26
CA THR A 19 1.89 -15.43 -14.82
C THR A 19 0.85 -15.25 -13.72
N VAL A 20 1.27 -15.48 -12.47
CA VAL A 20 0.52 -15.01 -11.32
C VAL A 20 0.62 -13.49 -11.41
N PHE A 21 -0.38 -12.84 -12.03
CA PHE A 21 -0.51 -11.39 -12.01
C PHE A 21 -0.93 -10.95 -10.60
N GLY A 22 -0.05 -11.16 -9.62
CA GLY A 22 -0.17 -10.59 -8.29
C GLY A 22 0.32 -9.16 -8.34
N GLN A 23 -0.61 -8.21 -8.30
CA GLN A 23 -0.28 -6.80 -8.20
C GLN A 23 0.52 -6.56 -6.89
N GLU A 24 1.74 -6.01 -6.99
CA GLU A 24 2.61 -5.77 -5.83
C GLU A 24 1.91 -4.88 -4.81
N LYS A 25 2.13 -5.12 -3.51
CA LYS A 25 1.46 -4.39 -2.42
C LYS A 25 2.32 -3.24 -1.91
N VAL A 26 1.70 -2.09 -1.67
CA VAL A 26 2.34 -0.92 -1.08
C VAL A 26 2.71 -1.19 0.39
N ALA A 27 3.89 -0.72 0.82
CA ALA A 27 4.35 -0.82 2.19
C ALA A 27 3.48 0.03 3.14
N ASP A 28 3.19 -0.53 4.31
CA ASP A 28 2.36 0.11 5.33
C ASP A 28 2.96 1.45 5.79
N PRO A 29 2.12 2.48 6.05
CA PRO A 29 2.58 3.71 6.67
C PRO A 29 3.22 3.46 8.04
N VAL A 30 4.28 4.20 8.33
CA VAL A 30 4.98 4.17 9.63
C VAL A 30 4.78 5.52 10.33
N PHE A 31 4.37 5.46 11.59
CA PHE A 31 4.25 6.60 12.48
C PHE A 31 5.62 6.95 13.09
N SER A 32 5.97 8.22 13.13
CA SER A 32 7.23 8.67 13.74
C SER A 32 7.24 8.59 15.27
N ILE A 33 6.05 8.54 15.88
CA ILE A 33 5.83 8.50 17.32
C ILE A 33 4.81 7.38 17.57
N PRO A 34 5.07 6.44 18.49
CA PRO A 34 4.10 5.41 18.84
C PRO A 34 2.86 6.02 19.51
N GLY A 35 1.72 5.35 19.42
CA GLY A 35 0.52 5.71 20.19
C GLY A 35 0.76 5.67 21.69
N GLY A 36 -0.09 6.37 22.44
CA GLY A 36 0.03 6.51 23.88
C GLY A 36 -0.37 7.88 24.41
N THR A 37 -0.23 8.03 25.72
CA THR A 37 -0.56 9.27 26.43
C THR A 37 0.64 10.22 26.46
N TYR A 38 0.39 11.48 26.16
CA TYR A 38 1.40 12.54 26.15
C TYR A 38 0.91 13.76 26.94
N ASP A 39 1.77 14.31 27.80
CA ASP A 39 1.46 15.50 28.60
C ASP A 39 1.57 16.82 27.80
N SER A 40 2.03 16.75 26.55
CA SER A 40 2.18 17.89 25.66
C SER A 40 1.78 17.54 24.22
N PRO A 41 1.42 18.54 23.39
CA PRO A 41 1.05 18.29 22.00
C PRO A 41 2.16 17.60 21.21
N GLN A 42 1.80 16.59 20.43
CA GLN A 42 2.74 15.85 19.58
C GLN A 42 2.61 16.24 18.11
N ARG A 43 3.71 16.09 17.36
CA ARG A 43 3.73 16.22 15.90
C ARG A 43 4.07 14.87 15.27
N VAL A 44 3.03 14.15 14.87
CA VAL A 44 3.14 12.84 14.24
C VAL A 44 3.46 13.02 12.76
N ARG A 45 4.50 12.32 12.28
CA ARG A 45 4.84 12.22 10.86
C ARG A 45 4.53 10.82 10.37
N LEU A 46 4.08 10.73 9.13
CA LEU A 46 3.85 9.48 8.42
C LEU A 46 4.89 9.33 7.30
N SER A 47 5.31 8.09 7.04
CA SER A 47 6.20 7.73 5.93
C SER A 47 5.86 6.34 5.41
N THR A 48 6.25 6.02 4.18
CA THR A 48 6.14 4.67 3.61
C THR A 48 7.42 4.37 2.83
N ALA A 49 7.83 3.10 2.83
CA ALA A 49 9.00 2.65 2.11
C ALA A 49 8.77 2.57 0.59
N THR A 50 7.49 2.54 0.14
CA THR A 50 7.17 2.51 -1.29
C THR A 50 7.29 3.91 -1.89
N GLU A 51 8.36 4.15 -2.63
CA GLU A 51 8.60 5.42 -3.32
C GLU A 51 7.45 5.78 -4.28
N GLY A 52 7.03 7.04 -4.24
CA GLY A 52 5.93 7.57 -5.05
C GLY A 52 4.52 7.19 -4.58
N ALA A 53 4.38 6.45 -3.47
CA ALA A 53 3.07 6.20 -2.88
C ALA A 53 2.52 7.45 -2.16
N VAL A 54 1.20 7.61 -2.20
CA VAL A 54 0.47 8.67 -1.50
C VAL A 54 -0.12 8.09 -0.23
N ILE A 55 0.13 8.76 0.90
CA ILE A 55 -0.48 8.40 2.19
C ILE A 55 -1.77 9.20 2.38
N TYR A 56 -2.85 8.50 2.72
CA TYR A 56 -4.10 9.09 3.20
C TYR A 56 -4.28 8.75 4.68
N TYR A 57 -4.90 9.65 5.44
CA TYR A 57 -5.15 9.45 6.86
C TYR A 57 -6.45 10.10 7.32
N THR A 58 -6.94 9.65 8.47
CA THR A 58 -8.07 10.20 9.22
C THR A 58 -7.65 10.38 10.67
N VAL A 59 -8.29 11.30 11.40
CA VAL A 59 -8.00 11.58 12.83
C VAL A 59 -9.19 11.29 13.75
N ASP A 60 -10.31 10.89 13.15
CA ASP A 60 -11.56 10.53 13.81
C ASP A 60 -11.78 9.01 13.90
N GLY A 61 -10.77 8.21 13.52
CA GLY A 61 -10.86 6.75 13.46
C GLY A 61 -11.69 6.18 12.30
N SER A 62 -12.14 7.00 11.35
CA SER A 62 -12.84 6.53 10.14
C SER A 62 -11.88 5.89 9.12
N ASP A 63 -12.40 5.14 8.14
CA ASP A 63 -11.58 4.46 7.12
C ASP A 63 -10.88 5.47 6.18
N PRO A 64 -9.52 5.51 6.14
CA PRO A 64 -8.78 6.44 5.29
C PRO A 64 -8.85 6.11 3.79
N LEU A 65 -9.35 4.94 3.38
CA LEU A 65 -9.58 4.61 1.96
C LEU A 65 -10.86 5.25 1.42
N THR A 66 -11.94 5.25 2.20
CA THR A 66 -13.29 5.55 1.70
C THR A 66 -13.95 6.76 2.35
N SER A 67 -13.54 7.13 3.57
CA SER A 67 -14.21 8.19 4.33
C SER A 67 -14.06 9.57 3.67
N PRO A 68 -15.12 10.41 3.68
CA PRO A 68 -15.01 11.80 3.26
C PRO A 68 -14.14 12.66 4.20
N THR A 69 -13.89 12.20 5.43
CA THR A 69 -13.01 12.91 6.39
C THR A 69 -11.52 12.60 6.16
N ARG A 70 -11.19 11.76 5.18
CA ARG A 70 -9.81 11.42 4.82
C ARG A 70 -9.06 12.65 4.31
N ASN A 71 -7.80 12.75 4.69
CA ASN A 71 -6.88 13.79 4.26
C ASN A 71 -5.66 13.16 3.58
N ARG A 72 -5.14 13.80 2.54
CA ARG A 72 -3.84 13.44 1.97
C ARG A 72 -2.74 13.94 2.90
N TYR A 73 -1.80 13.08 3.27
CA TYR A 73 -0.67 13.47 4.09
C TYR A 73 0.32 14.33 3.30
N ILE A 74 0.52 15.56 3.76
CA ILE A 74 1.47 16.54 3.20
C ILE A 74 2.27 17.26 4.31
N TRP A 75 1.70 17.36 5.51
CA TRP A 75 2.29 18.01 6.68
C TRP A 75 2.14 17.10 7.90
N SER A 76 2.97 17.31 8.92
CA SER A 76 2.84 16.60 10.19
C SER A 76 1.46 16.80 10.81
N ILE A 77 0.92 15.75 11.43
CA ILE A 77 -0.36 15.76 12.12
C ILE A 77 -0.12 16.27 13.55
N THR A 78 -0.82 17.32 13.93
CA THR A 78 -0.78 17.85 15.30
C THR A 78 -1.77 17.10 16.18
N VAL A 79 -1.28 16.47 17.24
CA VAL A 79 -2.08 15.77 18.24
C VAL A 79 -2.08 16.61 19.52
N ASN A 80 -3.20 17.22 19.85
CA ASN A 80 -3.38 18.10 21.01
C ASN A 80 -4.51 17.64 21.96
N GLN A 81 -5.15 16.53 21.64
CA GLN A 81 -6.20 15.87 22.40
C GLN A 81 -6.23 14.39 21.99
N THR A 82 -6.94 13.57 22.76
CA THR A 82 -7.15 12.16 22.40
C THR A 82 -7.82 12.07 21.03
N MET A 83 -7.17 11.39 20.10
CA MET A 83 -7.66 11.15 18.74
C MET A 83 -7.08 9.86 18.20
N THR A 84 -7.80 9.22 17.28
CA THR A 84 -7.34 7.98 16.64
C THR A 84 -6.91 8.29 15.22
N ILE A 85 -5.64 8.10 14.92
CA ILE A 85 -5.09 8.31 13.58
C ILE A 85 -5.07 6.97 12.85
N LYS A 86 -5.83 6.86 11.75
CA LYS A 86 -5.70 5.76 10.80
C LYS A 86 -5.00 6.23 9.54
N ALA A 87 -4.13 5.41 8.97
CA ALA A 87 -3.40 5.74 7.74
C ALA A 87 -3.32 4.55 6.77
N VAL A 88 -3.29 4.86 5.48
CA VAL A 88 -3.10 3.91 4.37
C VAL A 88 -2.24 4.54 3.28
N ALA A 89 -1.37 3.75 2.65
CA ALA A 89 -0.58 4.17 1.50
C ALA A 89 -1.13 3.53 0.22
N VAL A 90 -1.24 4.34 -0.84
CA VAL A 90 -1.74 3.90 -2.15
C VAL A 90 -0.78 4.33 -3.26
N LYS A 91 -0.65 3.49 -4.29
CA LYS A 91 0.11 3.80 -5.50
C LYS A 91 -0.59 3.17 -6.69
N GLU A 92 -0.70 3.94 -7.78
CA GLU A 92 -1.32 3.45 -9.01
C GLU A 92 -0.59 2.21 -9.53
N GLY A 93 -1.34 1.20 -9.98
CA GLY A 93 -0.76 -0.06 -10.42
C GLY A 93 -0.27 -0.97 -9.29
N MET A 94 -0.48 -0.63 -8.01
CA MET A 94 -0.19 -1.49 -6.84
C MET A 94 -1.43 -1.73 -5.96
N ASN A 95 -1.45 -2.83 -5.23
CA ASN A 95 -2.43 -3.08 -4.19
C ASN A 95 -2.18 -2.11 -3.01
N PRO A 96 -3.22 -1.45 -2.47
CA PRO A 96 -3.07 -0.61 -1.28
C PRO A 96 -2.39 -1.32 -0.11
N SER A 97 -1.75 -0.55 0.76
CA SER A 97 -1.23 -1.06 2.02
C SER A 97 -2.37 -1.53 2.94
N ASN A 98 -2.02 -2.16 4.06
CA ASN A 98 -2.99 -2.28 5.15
C ASN A 98 -3.33 -0.89 5.72
N VAL A 99 -4.49 -0.80 6.36
CA VAL A 99 -4.79 0.33 7.25
C VAL A 99 -4.06 0.10 8.56
N VAL A 100 -3.24 1.07 8.95
CA VAL A 100 -2.55 1.12 10.25
C VAL A 100 -3.23 2.15 11.16
N GLU A 101 -3.15 1.95 12.46
CA GLU A 101 -3.84 2.79 13.47
C GLU A 101 -2.95 3.05 14.68
N GLN A 102 -3.08 4.24 15.27
CA GLN A 102 -2.54 4.61 16.58
C GLN A 102 -3.56 5.49 17.34
N THR A 103 -3.59 5.32 18.67
CA THR A 103 -4.39 6.14 19.61
C THR A 103 -3.48 6.69 20.70
#